data_AF-J9F5F8-F1
#
_entry.id   AF-J9F5F8-F1
#
_cell.length_a   1.000
_cell.length_b   1.000
_cell.length_c   1.000
_cell.angle_alpha   90.00
_cell.angle_beta   90.00
_cell.angle_gamma   90.00
#
_symmetry.space_group_name_H-M   'P 1'
#
loop_
_entity.id
_entity.type
_entity.pdbx_description
1 polymer ?
#
loop_
_entity_poly.entity_id
_entity_poly.type
_entity_poly.pdbx_seq_one_letter_code
_entity_poly.pdbx_strand_id
1 'polypeptide(L)'
;GHLMTRGDYDTEHLIGLLKGLKERYPHLQIILEPGSAFAWQTGVLTSEVVDVVENRGIRTAILNVSFTCHMPDCLEMPYQPAVQGARHGEQGPFVYRLGGNSCLSG
;
A
#
# COMPACT_ATOMS: atom_id res chain seq x y z
N GLY A 1 -8.34 0.58 13.44
CA GLY A 1 -7.61 1.83 13.19
C GLY A 1 -7.27 1.99 11.72
N HIS A 2 -6.37 1.17 11.20
CA HIS A 2 -5.71 1.40 9.90
C HIS A 2 -6.62 1.55 8.68
N LEU A 3 -7.79 0.88 8.64
CA LEU A 3 -8.59 0.76 7.42
C LEU A 3 -10.07 1.06 7.62
N MET A 4 -10.42 1.88 8.63
CA MET A 4 -11.84 2.18 8.92
C MET A 4 -12.58 2.93 7.81
N THR A 5 -11.84 3.47 6.83
CA THR A 5 -12.35 4.15 5.63
C THR A 5 -12.32 3.27 4.37
N ARG A 6 -11.87 2.01 4.50
CA ARG A 6 -11.90 1.04 3.39
C ARG A 6 -13.37 0.69 3.08
N GLY A 7 -13.71 0.56 1.79
CA GLY A 7 -15.11 0.45 1.35
C GLY A 7 -15.88 -0.76 1.87
N ASP A 8 -15.20 -1.83 2.27
CA ASP A 8 -15.77 -3.05 2.87
C ASP A 8 -15.62 -3.10 4.40
N TYR A 9 -15.24 -2.00 5.05
CA TYR A 9 -15.11 -1.93 6.50
C TYR A 9 -16.48 -1.74 7.16
N ASP A 10 -16.80 -2.56 8.18
CA ASP A 10 -18.06 -2.45 8.93
C ASP A 10 -17.98 -1.35 9.99
N THR A 11 -18.36 -0.14 9.59
CA THR A 11 -18.38 1.03 10.47
C THR A 11 -19.46 0.96 11.53
N GLU A 12 -20.61 0.33 11.24
CA GLU A 12 -21.72 0.22 12.18
C GLU A 12 -21.35 -0.71 13.34
N HIS A 13 -20.70 -1.83 13.03
CA HIS A 13 -20.18 -2.72 14.07
C HIS A 13 -19.17 -2.00 14.98
N LEU A 14 -18.25 -1.21 14.41
CA LEU A 14 -17.30 -0.42 15.18
C LEU A 14 -18.01 0.57 16.11
N ILE A 15 -19.00 1.31 15.61
CA ILE A 15 -19.79 2.25 16.42
C ILE A 15 -20.48 1.52 17.57
N GLY A 16 -21.08 0.35 17.31
CA GLY A 16 -21.72 -0.48 18.33
C GLY A 16 -20.76 -0.91 19.43
N LEU A 17 -19.57 -1.38 19.06
CA LEU A 17 -18.52 -1.76 20.02
C LEU A 17 -18.09 -0.58 20.90
N LEU A 18 -17.86 0.59 20.31
CA LEU A 18 -17.40 1.78 21.04
C LEU A 18 -18.46 2.28 22.03
N LYS A 19 -19.74 2.28 21.62
CA LYS A 19 -20.87 2.63 22.50
C LYS A 19 -20.99 1.64 23.65
N GLY A 20 -20.98 0.33 23.37
CA GLY A 20 -21.04 -0.70 24.40
C GLY A 20 -19.87 -0.67 25.39
N LEU A 21 -18.66 -0.34 24.92
CA LEU A 21 -17.50 -0.16 25.78
C LEU A 21 -17.67 1.05 26.71
N LYS A 22 -18.16 2.18 26.19
CA LYS A 22 -18.41 3.40 26.98
C LYS A 22 -19.53 3.21 28.02
N GLU A 23 -20.59 2.48 27.66
CA GLU A 23 -21.68 2.14 28.59
C GLU A 23 -21.18 1.26 29.75
N ARG A 24 -20.35 0.25 29.45
CA ARG A 24 -19.79 -0.64 30.47
C ARG A 24 -18.77 0.07 31.38
N TYR A 25 -18.03 1.02 30.85
CA TYR A 25 -16.98 1.75 31.58
C TYR A 25 -17.14 3.28 31.40
N PRO A 26 -18.14 3.90 32.06
CA PRO A 26 -18.49 5.31 31.82
C PRO A 26 -17.39 6.29 32.26
N HIS A 27 -16.49 5.88 33.16
CA HIS A 27 -15.36 6.69 33.63
C HIS A 27 -14.18 6.74 32.64
N LEU A 28 -14.13 5.86 31.63
CA LEU A 28 -13.06 5.86 30.64
C LEU A 28 -13.35 6.87 29.53
N GLN A 29 -12.32 7.61 29.12
CA GLN A 29 -12.34 8.40 27.91
C GLN A 29 -11.82 7.54 26.75
N ILE A 30 -12.60 7.43 25.68
CA ILE A 30 -12.21 6.70 24.48
C ILE A 30 -11.63 7.70 23.48
N ILE A 31 -10.42 7.43 23.01
CA ILE A 31 -9.73 8.20 21.97
C ILE A 31 -9.48 7.27 20.80
N LEU A 32 -9.72 7.75 19.58
CA LEU A 32 -9.36 7.07 18.35
C LEU A 32 -8.19 7.82 17.71
N GLU A 33 -7.13 7.09 17.37
CA GLU A 33 -5.95 7.62 16.69
C GLU A 33 -5.84 7.02 15.28
N PRO A 34 -6.75 7.35 14.36
CA PRO A 34 -6.66 6.86 13.00
C PRO A 34 -5.45 7.48 12.30
N GLY A 35 -4.46 6.65 11.97
CA GLY A 35 -3.37 6.99 11.07
C GLY A 35 -3.79 6.79 9.61
N SER A 36 -3.39 5.67 9.01
CA SER A 36 -3.64 5.39 7.59
C SER A 36 -5.08 5.55 7.11
N ALA A 37 -6.10 5.49 7.98
CA ALA A 37 -7.48 5.68 7.57
C ALA A 37 -7.79 7.06 6.96
N PHE A 38 -7.12 8.15 7.40
CA PHE A 38 -7.34 9.47 6.78
C PHE A 38 -6.67 9.59 5.39
N ALA A 39 -5.60 8.82 5.15
CA ALA A 39 -4.80 8.86 3.93
C ALA A 39 -4.98 7.61 3.04
N TRP A 40 -5.95 6.76 3.37
CA TRP A 40 -6.15 5.51 2.65
C TRP A 40 -6.64 5.80 1.23
N GLN A 41 -5.83 5.42 0.23
CA GLN A 41 -6.14 5.61 -1.19
C GLN A 41 -6.44 7.07 -1.60
N THR A 42 -5.82 8.05 -0.95
CA THR A 42 -6.00 9.48 -1.26
C THR A 42 -4.93 10.06 -2.19
N GLY A 43 -3.86 9.30 -2.48
CA GLY A 43 -2.75 9.76 -3.30
C GLY A 43 -2.08 8.63 -4.09
N VAL A 44 -1.29 9.02 -5.08
CA VAL A 44 -0.49 8.12 -5.92
C VAL A 44 0.93 8.63 -6.03
N LEU A 45 1.88 7.71 -6.21
CA LEU A 45 3.22 8.02 -6.67
C LEU A 45 3.24 7.86 -8.19
N THR A 46 3.51 8.94 -8.92
CA THR A 46 3.69 8.92 -10.37
C THR A 46 5.16 8.74 -10.72
N SER A 47 5.44 7.97 -11.77
CA SER A 47 6.78 7.67 -12.25
C SER A 47 6.80 7.40 -13.75
N GLU A 48 7.98 7.47 -14.35
CA GLU A 48 8.22 7.15 -15.74
C GLU A 48 9.18 5.96 -15.86
N VAL A 49 8.99 5.16 -16.91
CA VAL A 49 9.95 4.11 -17.30
C VAL A 49 11.12 4.80 -17.99
N VAL A 50 12.33 4.64 -17.44
CA VAL A 50 13.55 5.21 -18.00
C VAL A 50 14.36 4.21 -18.82
N ASP A 51 14.19 2.91 -18.55
CA ASP A 51 14.84 1.84 -19.30
C ASP A 51 14.06 0.52 -19.17
N VAL A 52 14.27 -0.41 -20.10
CA VAL A 52 13.74 -1.77 -20.06
C VAL A 52 14.86 -2.76 -20.36
N VAL A 53 15.20 -3.57 -19.37
CA VAL A 53 16.26 -4.57 -19.45
C VAL A 53 15.69 -5.98 -19.42
N GLU A 54 16.39 -6.94 -20.04
CA GLU A 54 16.03 -8.34 -20.00
C GLU A 54 17.20 -9.19 -19.50
N ASN A 55 16.94 -10.04 -18.51
CA ASN A 55 17.93 -10.98 -17.98
C ASN A 55 17.27 -12.33 -17.72
N ARG A 56 17.80 -13.41 -18.30
CA ARG A 56 17.28 -14.79 -18.17
C ARG A 56 15.78 -14.89 -18.46
N GLY A 57 15.30 -14.19 -19.49
CA GLY A 57 13.88 -14.17 -19.89
C GLY A 57 12.97 -13.34 -18.98
N ILE A 58 13.52 -12.62 -17.99
CA ILE A 58 12.76 -11.71 -17.13
C ILE A 58 12.95 -10.28 -17.65
N ARG A 59 11.87 -9.67 -18.13
CA ARG A 59 11.82 -8.26 -18.50
C ARG A 59 11.63 -7.41 -17.25
N THR A 60 12.47 -6.39 -17.07
CA THR A 60 12.41 -5.45 -15.95
C THR A 60 12.31 -4.03 -16.48
N ALA A 61 11.23 -3.32 -16.12
CA ALA A 61 11.10 -1.89 -16.38
C ALA A 61 11.72 -1.11 -15.21
N ILE A 62 12.71 -0.28 -15.52
CA ILE A 62 13.39 0.58 -14.55
C ILE A 62 12.62 1.89 -14.49
N LEU A 63 12.19 2.26 -13.29
CA LEU A 63 11.41 3.46 -13.01
C LEU A 63 12.31 4.56 -12.44
N ASN A 64 11.99 5.83 -12.68
CA ASN A 64 12.65 6.98 -12.03
C ASN A 64 12.27 7.17 -10.55
N VAL A 65 12.10 6.08 -9.79
CA VAL A 65 11.83 6.07 -8.35
C VAL A 65 12.78 5.13 -7.64
N SER A 66 13.00 5.36 -6.34
CA SER A 66 13.71 4.43 -5.46
C SER A 66 12.75 3.88 -4.41
N PHE A 67 12.67 2.55 -4.27
CA PHE A 67 11.85 1.91 -3.26
C PHE A 67 12.34 2.25 -1.85
N THR A 68 13.64 2.24 -1.59
CA THR A 68 14.19 2.63 -0.27
C THR A 68 13.91 4.07 0.10
N CYS A 69 13.88 4.99 -0.88
CA CYS A 69 13.68 6.41 -0.62
C CYS A 69 12.20 6.81 -0.56
N HIS A 70 11.40 6.34 -1.51
CA HIS A 70 10.02 6.82 -1.70
C HIS A 70 8.96 5.87 -1.17
N MET A 71 9.29 4.58 -1.02
CA MET A 71 8.35 3.55 -0.55
C MET A 71 9.05 2.53 0.39
N PRO A 72 9.73 2.99 1.45
CA PRO A 72 10.57 2.12 2.29
C PRO A 72 9.80 0.94 2.89
N ASP A 73 8.51 1.14 3.21
CA ASP A 73 7.64 0.08 3.72
C ASP A 73 7.52 -1.11 2.75
N CYS A 74 7.68 -0.92 1.43
CA CYS A 74 7.68 -2.03 0.47
C CYS A 74 8.85 -3.00 0.70
N LEU A 75 9.90 -2.55 1.38
CA LEU A 75 11.09 -3.34 1.72
C LEU A 75 11.10 -3.76 3.18
N GLU A 76 10.77 -2.85 4.10
CA GLU A 76 10.79 -3.10 5.56
C GLU A 76 9.61 -3.97 6.02
N MET A 77 8.46 -3.84 5.37
CA MET A 77 7.24 -4.63 5.62
C MET A 77 6.76 -5.21 4.29
N PRO A 78 7.49 -6.20 3.74
CA PRO A 78 7.51 -6.47 2.31
C PRO A 78 6.12 -6.65 1.72
N TYR A 79 5.72 -5.68 0.89
CA TYR A 79 4.49 -5.71 0.12
C TYR A 79 4.74 -5.15 -1.28
N GLN A 80 3.94 -5.59 -2.23
CA GLN A 80 3.98 -5.04 -3.58
C GLN A 80 2.92 -3.95 -3.70
N PRO A 81 3.30 -2.70 -4.06
CA PRO A 81 2.33 -1.63 -4.23
C PRO A 81 1.45 -1.94 -5.45
N ALA A 82 0.18 -1.58 -5.34
CA ALA A 82 -0.75 -1.73 -6.46
C ALA A 82 -0.37 -0.76 -7.59
N VAL A 83 -0.25 -1.28 -8.80
CA VAL A 83 0.01 -0.48 -10.00
C VAL A 83 -1.31 -0.28 -10.74
N GLN A 84 -1.68 0.98 -10.96
CA GLN A 84 -2.95 1.32 -11.61
C GLN A 84 -3.02 0.70 -13.02
N GLY A 85 -4.11 -0.03 -13.30
CA GLY A 85 -4.33 -0.70 -14.59
C GLY A 85 -3.55 -2.01 -14.79
N ALA A 86 -2.71 -2.42 -13.83
CA ALA A 86 -1.99 -3.67 -13.88
C ALA A 86 -2.65 -4.74 -12.98
N ARG A 87 -2.17 -5.98 -13.12
CA ARG A 87 -2.50 -7.10 -12.25
C ARG A 87 -1.21 -7.76 -11.81
N HIS A 88 -1.17 -8.23 -10.56
CA HIS A 88 -0.05 -9.05 -10.11
C HIS A 88 -0.14 -10.45 -10.74
N GLY A 89 1.00 -10.99 -11.13
CA GLY A 89 1.12 -12.33 -11.67
C GLY A 89 2.04 -12.40 -12.88
N GLU A 90 2.25 -13.62 -13.37
CA GLU A 90 3.17 -13.93 -14.47
C GLU A 90 2.42 -14.27 -15.76
N GLN A 91 1.11 -14.02 -15.81
CA GLN A 91 0.24 -14.40 -16.91
C GLN A 91 -0.12 -13.18 -17.76
N GLY A 92 0.08 -13.30 -19.06
CA GLY A 92 -0.34 -12.30 -20.04
C GLY A 92 0.75 -11.97 -21.05
N PRO A 93 0.42 -11.16 -22.07
CA PRO A 93 1.36 -10.78 -23.12
C PRO A 93 2.47 -9.83 -22.63
N PHE A 94 2.18 -9.04 -21.59
CA PHE A 94 3.05 -8.00 -21.06
C PHE A 94 3.31 -8.26 -19.57
N VAL A 95 4.43 -8.92 -19.29
CA VAL A 95 4.89 -9.26 -17.93
C VAL A 95 6.22 -8.57 -17.70
N TYR A 96 6.25 -7.73 -16.67
CA TYR A 96 7.41 -6.93 -16.29
C TYR A 96 7.60 -6.99 -14.78
N ARG A 97 8.84 -7.11 -14.35
CA ARG A 97 9.27 -6.69 -13.02
C ARG A 97 9.43 -5.17 -13.02
N LEU A 98 9.02 -4.51 -11.95
CA LEU A 98 9.27 -3.07 -11.77
C LEU A 98 10.46 -2.90 -10.83
N GLY A 99 11.49 -2.20 -11.29
CA GLY A 99 12.70 -1.91 -10.52
C GLY A 99 12.88 -0.40 -10.31
N GLY A 100 13.54 -0.03 -9.22
CA GLY A 100 13.90 1.36 -8.96
C GLY A 100 15.21 1.76 -9.66
N ASN A 101 15.50 3.06 -9.69
CA ASN A 101 16.73 3.62 -10.27
C ASN A 101 17.95 3.58 -9.33
N SER A 102 17.83 2.96 -8.16
CA SER A 102 18.94 2.80 -7.22
C SER A 102 19.83 1.61 -7.59
N CYS A 103 21.09 1.62 -7.15
CA CYS A 103 22.01 0.48 -7.33
C CYS A 103 21.72 -0.70 -6.39
N LEU A 104 20.75 -0.57 -5.48
CA LEU A 104 20.38 -1.65 -4.57
C LEU A 104 19.64 -2.74 -5.33
N SER A 105 19.90 -4.00 -4.97
CA SER A 105 19.32 -5.17 -5.64
C SER A 105 17.85 -5.42 -5.32
N GLY A 106 17.27 -4.63 -4.40
CA GLY A 106 15.91 -4.78 -3.87
C GLY A 106 14.82 -4.31 -4.80
#